data_AF-A0A969CBD1-F1
#
_entry.id   AF-A0A969CBD1-F1
#
_cell.length_a   1.000
_cell.length_b   1.000
_cell.length_c   1.000
_cell.angle_alpha   90.00
_cell.angle_beta   90.00
_cell.angle_gamma   90.00
#
_symmetry.space_group_name_H-M   'P 1'
#
loop_
_entity.id
_entity.type
_entity.pdbx_description
1 polymer ?
#
loop_
_entity_poly.entity_id
_entity_poly.type
_entity_poly.pdbx_seq_one_letter_code
_entity_poly.pdbx_strand_id
1 'polypeptide(L)'
;MLDQRFAILLAPLLIACTRFTPPRPAIAQALFAMLALLLLIRTGVVAHTWVAHRADLAEMRQAIAMIERGARMLVVRPEVGTGLRLAPQRHRVFHHAAQLASLPTLAVIEKSAFVSTLYALPGQQPLVLKPPFDRLGGQGDVGLPTLDDLKQAMTASSEHAPDQRIQRWQEDFDHVLLLYGYGPGAADLVQGLPLRPLLDGASVDLFRIVRN
;
A
#
# COMPACT_ATOMS: atom_id res chain seq x y z
N MET A 1 19.83 -9.29 0.36
CA MET A 1 18.94 -9.37 1.54
C MET A 1 19.50 -10.18 2.71
N LEU A 2 20.47 -11.10 2.51
CA LEU A 2 21.07 -11.86 3.62
C LEU A 2 21.95 -10.99 4.55
N ASP A 3 22.72 -10.04 4.01
CA ASP A 3 23.66 -9.19 4.78
C ASP A 3 23.00 -8.31 5.84
N GLN A 4 21.83 -7.74 5.54
CA GLN A 4 21.16 -6.80 6.44
C GLN A 4 20.64 -7.49 7.71
N ARG A 5 20.27 -8.78 7.58
CA ARG A 5 19.83 -9.61 8.71
C ARG A 5 20.99 -9.91 9.66
N PHE A 6 22.19 -10.18 9.13
CA PHE A 6 23.39 -10.36 9.95
C PHE A 6 23.79 -9.09 10.69
N ALA A 7 23.77 -7.93 10.02
CA ALA A 7 24.10 -6.65 10.66
C ALA A 7 23.14 -6.31 11.82
N ILE A 8 21.83 -6.56 11.64
CA ILE A 8 20.82 -6.34 12.69
C ILE A 8 20.99 -7.32 13.86
N LEU A 9 21.40 -8.56 13.61
CA LEU A 9 21.66 -9.57 14.65
C LEU A 9 22.97 -9.32 15.39
N LEU A 10 23.98 -8.75 14.72
CA LEU A 10 25.29 -8.49 15.31
C LEU A 10 25.22 -7.48 16.46
N ALA A 11 24.40 -6.44 16.33
CA ALA A 11 24.26 -5.40 17.36
C ALA A 11 23.77 -5.94 18.73
N PRO A 12 22.63 -6.65 18.83
CA PRO A 12 22.19 -7.25 20.10
C PRO A 12 23.12 -8.36 20.56
N LEU A 13 23.76 -9.10 19.65
CA LEU A 13 24.76 -10.12 20.00
C LEU A 13 25.98 -9.49 20.69
N LEU A 14 26.50 -8.38 20.16
CA LEU A 14 27.61 -7.64 20.77
C LEU A 14 27.22 -7.07 22.14
N ILE A 15 26.00 -6.56 22.28
CA ILE A 15 25.47 -6.10 23.57
C ILE A 15 25.37 -7.28 24.57
N ALA A 16 24.86 -8.43 24.14
CA ALA A 16 24.73 -9.63 24.98
C ALA A 16 26.08 -10.22 25.38
N CYS A 17 27.07 -10.17 24.47
CA CYS A 17 28.42 -10.67 24.69
C CYS A 17 29.33 -9.69 25.45
N THR A 18 28.91 -8.44 25.68
CA THR A 18 29.69 -7.45 26.42
C THR A 18 29.10 -7.24 27.82
N ARG A 19 29.86 -7.58 28.85
CA ARG A 19 29.51 -7.19 30.23
C ARG A 19 29.97 -5.76 30.48
N PHE A 20 29.11 -4.79 30.17
CA PHE A 20 29.37 -3.40 30.51
C PHE A 20 29.11 -3.16 32.00
N THR A 21 30.19 -2.95 32.76
CA THR A 21 30.11 -2.52 34.16
C THR A 21 30.51 -1.05 34.24
N PRO A 22 29.57 -0.10 34.43
CA PRO A 22 29.90 1.31 34.49
C PRO A 22 30.79 1.59 35.71
N PRO A 23 31.91 2.33 35.55
CA PRO A 23 32.87 2.53 36.63
C PRO A 23 32.36 3.47 37.74
N ARG A 24 31.29 4.23 37.48
CA ARG A 24 30.64 5.13 38.45
C ARG A 24 29.12 5.06 38.32
N PRO A 25 28.35 5.17 39.43
CA PRO A 25 26.90 5.14 39.39
C PRO A 25 26.29 6.28 38.55
N ALA A 26 26.95 7.46 38.54
CA ALA A 26 26.53 8.58 37.71
C ALA A 26 26.56 8.29 36.21
N ILE A 27 27.51 7.47 35.73
CA ILE A 27 27.60 7.07 34.32
C ILE A 27 26.46 6.11 33.98
N ALA A 28 26.15 5.18 34.87
CA ALA A 28 25.01 4.28 34.71
C ALA A 28 23.69 5.05 34.61
N GLN A 29 23.50 6.03 35.50
CA GLN A 29 22.32 6.90 35.52
C GLN A 29 22.22 7.76 34.26
N ALA A 30 23.33 8.33 33.78
CA ALA A 30 23.37 9.12 32.55
C ALA A 30 23.03 8.27 31.32
N LEU A 31 23.58 7.05 31.21
CA LEU A 31 23.26 6.12 30.14
C LEU A 31 21.80 5.70 30.17
N PHE A 32 21.27 5.37 31.35
CA PHE A 32 19.85 5.06 31.51
C PHE A 32 18.96 6.22 31.09
N ALA A 33 19.27 7.44 31.55
CA ALA A 33 18.52 8.64 31.19
C ALA A 33 18.57 8.90 29.68
N MET A 34 19.73 8.72 29.05
CA MET A 34 19.89 8.84 27.60
C MET A 34 19.05 7.80 26.85
N LEU A 35 19.10 6.53 27.24
CA LEU A 35 18.31 5.46 26.61
C LEU A 35 16.81 5.68 26.82
N ALA A 36 16.40 6.11 28.01
CA ALA A 36 15.02 6.46 28.29
C ALA A 36 14.56 7.64 27.43
N LEU A 37 15.39 8.68 27.28
CA LEU A 37 15.09 9.82 26.40
C LEU A 37 14.97 9.38 24.93
N LEU A 38 15.89 8.56 24.44
CA LEU A 38 15.83 8.01 23.08
C LEU A 38 14.56 7.17 22.86
N LEU A 39 14.19 6.36 23.84
CA LEU A 39 12.95 5.58 23.80
C LEU A 39 11.72 6.50 23.76
N LEU A 40 11.68 7.55 24.59
CA LEU A 40 10.59 8.52 24.60
C LEU A 40 10.47 9.25 23.26
N ILE A 41 11.58 9.71 22.69
CA ILE A 41 11.61 10.34 21.37
C ILE A 41 11.09 9.36 20.31
N ARG A 42 11.57 8.11 20.32
CA ARG A 42 11.15 7.09 19.35
C ARG A 42 9.66 6.80 19.46
N THR A 43 9.14 6.63 20.67
CA THR A 43 7.71 6.43 20.93
C THR A 43 6.88 7.64 20.49
N GLY A 44 7.37 8.86 20.75
CA GLY A 44 6.74 10.09 20.29
C GLY A 44 6.65 10.17 18.77
N VAL A 45 7.71 9.81 18.05
CA VAL A 45 7.71 9.73 16.58
C VAL A 45 6.70 8.70 16.07
N VAL A 46 6.67 7.50 16.67
CA VAL A 46 5.70 6.45 16.29
C VAL A 46 4.25 6.88 16.57
N ALA A 47 4.00 7.52 17.72
CA ALA A 47 2.68 8.04 18.04
C ALA A 47 2.26 9.13 17.06
N HIS A 48 3.18 10.03 16.69
CA HIS A 48 2.92 11.09 15.72
C HIS A 48 2.59 10.52 14.33
N THR A 49 3.34 9.53 13.84
CA THR A 49 3.05 8.88 12.55
C THR A 49 1.72 8.13 12.57
N TRP A 50 1.40 7.42 13.66
CA TRP A 50 0.08 6.78 13.82
C TRP A 50 -1.07 7.78 13.78
N VAL A 51 -0.93 8.93 14.44
CA VAL A 51 -1.95 9.98 14.39
C VAL A 51 -2.10 10.52 12.97
N ALA A 52 -1.00 10.73 12.25
CA ALA A 52 -1.04 11.17 10.86
C ALA A 52 -1.76 10.17 9.93
N HIS A 53 -1.56 8.87 10.13
CA HIS A 53 -2.22 7.83 9.33
C HIS A 53 -3.72 7.65 9.60
N ARG A 54 -4.27 8.24 10.68
CA ARG A 54 -5.72 8.22 10.90
C ARG A 54 -6.48 8.91 9.78
N ALA A 55 -5.91 9.96 9.18
CA ALA A 55 -6.50 10.63 8.03
C ALA A 55 -6.55 9.69 6.81
N ASP A 56 -5.43 9.03 6.51
CA ASP A 56 -5.34 8.06 5.40
C ASP A 56 -6.36 6.92 5.56
N LEU A 57 -6.52 6.39 6.78
CA LEU A 57 -7.49 5.34 7.09
C LEU A 57 -8.94 5.83 6.98
N ALA A 58 -9.23 7.05 7.44
CA ALA A 58 -10.57 7.63 7.34
C ALA A 58 -10.96 7.84 5.87
N GLU A 59 -10.04 8.36 5.05
CA GLU A 59 -10.24 8.56 3.62
C GLU A 59 -10.43 7.23 2.88
N MET A 60 -9.61 6.22 3.19
CA MET A 60 -9.81 4.86 2.67
C MET A 60 -11.19 4.31 3.01
N ARG A 61 -11.67 4.49 4.26
CA ARG A 61 -13.02 4.07 4.64
C ARG A 61 -14.11 4.86 3.94
N GLN A 62 -13.89 6.14 3.61
CA GLN A 62 -14.81 6.91 2.78
C GLN A 62 -14.90 6.31 1.37
N ALA A 63 -13.77 5.98 0.74
CA ALA A 63 -13.74 5.29 -0.54
C ALA A 63 -14.49 3.95 -0.46
N ILE A 64 -14.18 3.13 0.54
CA ILE A 64 -14.86 1.85 0.78
C ILE A 64 -16.35 2.05 1.00
N ALA A 65 -16.79 3.11 1.68
CA ALA A 65 -18.21 3.36 1.91
C ALA A 65 -18.99 3.57 0.60
N MET A 66 -18.36 4.13 -0.43
CA MET A 66 -18.95 4.45 -1.74
C MET A 66 -19.14 3.24 -2.67
N ILE A 67 -18.44 2.12 -2.44
CA ILE A 67 -18.60 0.93 -3.27
C ILE A 67 -19.79 0.07 -2.81
N GLU A 68 -20.39 -0.64 -3.76
CA GLU A 68 -21.44 -1.61 -3.49
C GLU A 68 -20.91 -2.85 -2.75
N ARG A 69 -21.80 -3.51 -1.99
CA ARG A 69 -21.44 -4.78 -1.33
C ARG A 69 -21.18 -5.85 -2.40
N GLY A 70 -20.08 -6.59 -2.29
CA GLY A 70 -19.68 -7.60 -3.28
C GLY A 70 -18.97 -7.05 -4.52
N ALA A 71 -18.72 -5.74 -4.60
CA ALA A 71 -18.05 -5.13 -5.74
C ALA A 71 -16.62 -5.66 -5.93
N ARG A 72 -16.12 -5.57 -7.17
CA ARG A 72 -14.75 -5.96 -7.54
C ARG A 72 -13.90 -4.69 -7.72
N MET A 73 -12.88 -4.53 -6.90
CA MET A 73 -12.03 -3.35 -6.87
C MET A 73 -10.62 -3.68 -7.34
N LEU A 74 -10.18 -2.99 -8.40
CA LEU A 74 -8.82 -3.03 -8.90
C LEU A 74 -8.00 -1.94 -8.20
N VAL A 75 -6.95 -2.35 -7.51
CA VAL A 75 -6.01 -1.42 -6.87
C VAL A 75 -4.85 -1.17 -7.81
N VAL A 76 -4.61 0.10 -8.10
CA VAL A 76 -3.53 0.59 -8.95
C VAL A 76 -2.65 1.56 -8.17
N ARG A 77 -1.47 1.82 -8.71
CA ARG A 77 -0.56 2.83 -8.18
C ARG A 77 -0.13 3.81 -9.27
N PRO A 78 0.40 4.97 -8.90
CA PRO A 78 1.16 5.83 -9.80
C PRO A 78 2.42 5.16 -10.38
N GLU A 79 2.83 5.68 -11.53
CA GLU A 79 4.12 5.44 -12.16
C GLU A 79 5.27 5.79 -11.20
N VAL A 80 6.37 5.03 -11.30
CA VAL A 80 7.57 5.24 -10.49
C VAL A 80 8.19 6.60 -10.86
N GLY A 81 8.34 7.48 -9.87
CA GLY A 81 8.91 8.83 -10.04
C GLY A 81 7.86 9.95 -10.04
N THR A 82 6.72 9.74 -10.69
CA THR A 82 5.61 10.71 -10.76
C THR A 82 4.81 10.70 -9.45
N GLY A 83 4.46 9.52 -8.94
CA GLY A 83 3.66 9.36 -7.72
C GLY A 83 4.33 9.86 -6.45
N LEU A 84 5.62 9.58 -6.29
CA LEU A 84 6.35 9.98 -5.07
C LEU A 84 6.50 11.50 -4.96
N ARG A 85 6.48 12.24 -6.08
CA ARG A 85 6.58 13.71 -6.06
C ARG A 85 5.29 14.38 -5.60
N LEU A 86 4.15 13.79 -5.94
CA LEU A 86 2.83 14.37 -5.72
C LEU A 86 2.15 13.82 -4.47
N ALA A 87 2.56 12.65 -3.98
CA ALA A 87 2.11 12.13 -2.71
C ALA A 87 2.41 13.11 -1.55
N PRO A 88 1.52 13.20 -0.54
CA PRO A 88 1.74 13.99 0.65
C PRO A 88 3.14 13.77 1.25
N GLN A 89 3.75 14.83 1.81
CA GLN A 89 5.10 14.76 2.39
C GLN A 89 5.30 13.56 3.32
N ARG A 90 4.28 13.22 4.12
CA ARG A 90 4.28 12.07 5.03
C ARG A 90 4.51 10.71 4.34
N HIS A 91 4.11 10.56 3.08
CA HIS A 91 4.33 9.34 2.28
C HIS A 91 5.69 9.32 1.57
N ARG A 92 6.36 10.48 1.46
CA ARG A 92 7.68 10.63 0.82
C ARG A 92 8.84 10.31 1.76
N VAL A 93 8.70 10.65 3.04
CA VAL A 93 9.72 10.38 4.06
C VAL A 93 9.65 8.89 4.46
N PHE A 94 10.79 8.21 4.62
CA PHE A 94 10.92 6.81 5.04
C PHE A 94 10.19 5.74 4.18
N HIS A 95 9.87 6.02 2.92
CA HIS A 95 9.20 5.06 2.02
C HIS A 95 7.86 4.51 2.58
N HIS A 96 7.12 5.32 3.34
CA HIS A 96 5.81 4.96 3.91
C HIS A 96 4.75 4.63 2.84
N ALA A 97 5.01 4.92 1.56
CA ALA A 97 4.17 4.49 0.45
C ALA A 97 3.84 2.99 0.56
N ALA A 98 4.78 2.08 0.85
CA ALA A 98 4.46 0.64 0.91
C ALA A 98 3.36 0.24 1.93
N GLN A 99 2.99 1.12 2.87
CA GLN A 99 2.05 0.83 3.95
C GLN A 99 0.57 0.95 3.56
N LEU A 100 0.22 1.70 2.50
CA LEU A 100 -1.20 1.80 2.07
C LEU A 100 -1.63 0.62 1.19
N ALA A 101 -0.70 -0.15 0.63
CA ALA A 101 -0.98 -1.23 -0.30
C ALA A 101 -1.93 -2.31 0.25
N SER A 102 -1.90 -2.53 1.56
CA SER A 102 -2.75 -3.52 2.24
C SER A 102 -4.09 -2.95 2.72
N LEU A 103 -4.21 -1.63 2.91
CA LEU A 103 -5.46 -1.02 3.43
C LEU A 103 -6.71 -1.33 2.59
N PRO A 104 -6.67 -1.41 1.25
CA PRO A 104 -7.83 -1.76 0.44
C PRO A 104 -8.48 -3.08 0.83
N THR A 105 -7.72 -4.02 1.45
CA THR A 105 -8.26 -5.31 1.90
C THR A 105 -9.32 -5.18 3.00
N LEU A 106 -9.42 -4.02 3.66
CA LEU A 106 -10.55 -3.71 4.56
C LEU A 106 -11.91 -3.82 3.84
N ALA A 107 -11.97 -3.55 2.53
CA ALA A 107 -13.18 -3.68 1.73
C ALA A 107 -13.72 -5.12 1.69
N VAL A 108 -12.85 -6.12 1.86
CA VAL A 108 -13.26 -7.53 1.96
C VAL A 108 -14.11 -7.74 3.21
N ILE A 109 -13.71 -7.13 4.32
CA ILE A 109 -14.41 -7.25 5.61
C ILE A 109 -15.65 -6.35 5.63
N GLU A 110 -15.50 -5.08 5.24
CA GLU A 110 -16.55 -4.06 5.39
C GLU A 110 -17.63 -4.16 4.31
N LYS A 111 -17.28 -4.60 3.09
CA LYS A 111 -18.18 -4.64 1.93
C LYS A 111 -18.27 -6.01 1.27
N SER A 112 -17.61 -7.05 1.79
CA SER A 112 -17.53 -8.35 1.10
C SER A 112 -17.01 -8.21 -0.34
N ALA A 113 -16.22 -7.17 -0.60
CA ALA A 113 -15.71 -6.84 -1.92
C ALA A 113 -14.51 -7.73 -2.28
N PHE A 114 -14.36 -8.03 -3.57
CA PHE A 114 -13.10 -8.57 -4.08
C PHE A 114 -12.11 -7.42 -4.29
N VAL A 115 -10.86 -7.62 -3.89
CA VAL A 115 -9.81 -6.60 -3.99
C VAL A 115 -8.60 -7.23 -4.67
N SER A 116 -8.04 -6.59 -5.68
CA SER A 116 -6.94 -7.18 -6.45
C SER A 116 -5.63 -7.36 -5.67
N THR A 117 -5.49 -6.69 -4.52
CA THR A 117 -4.34 -6.84 -3.60
C THR A 117 -4.58 -7.86 -2.51
N LEU A 118 -5.63 -8.68 -2.63
CA LEU A 118 -5.78 -9.85 -1.79
C LEU A 118 -4.57 -10.76 -2.04
N TYR A 119 -3.76 -11.00 -1.01
CA TYR A 119 -2.54 -11.82 -1.06
C TYR A 119 -2.87 -13.32 -1.20
N ALA A 120 -3.72 -13.68 -2.15
CA ALA A 120 -4.22 -15.03 -2.38
C ALA A 120 -3.33 -15.83 -3.35
N LEU A 121 -2.03 -15.52 -3.37
CA LEU A 121 -1.05 -16.27 -4.14
C LEU A 121 -0.92 -17.69 -3.58
N PRO A 122 -1.09 -18.74 -4.41
CA PRO A 122 -0.92 -20.12 -3.96
C PRO A 122 0.44 -20.32 -3.28
N GLY A 123 0.42 -20.86 -2.06
CA GLY A 123 1.64 -21.13 -1.29
C GLY A 123 2.18 -19.95 -0.46
N GLN A 124 1.64 -18.73 -0.59
CA GLN A 124 2.00 -17.62 0.30
C GLN A 124 1.06 -17.51 1.52
N GLN A 125 -0.24 -17.66 1.29
CA GLN A 125 -1.27 -17.54 2.32
C GLN A 125 -2.29 -18.69 2.20
N PRO A 126 -3.00 -19.06 3.29
CA PRO A 126 -4.00 -20.13 3.28
C PRO A 126 -5.32 -19.73 2.60
N LEU A 127 -5.29 -18.76 1.68
CA LEU A 127 -6.45 -18.20 1.00
C LEU A 127 -6.50 -18.73 -0.44
N VAL A 128 -7.64 -19.30 -0.82
CA VAL A 128 -7.87 -19.86 -2.16
C VAL A 128 -8.98 -19.09 -2.84
N LEU A 129 -8.67 -18.45 -3.97
CA LEU A 129 -9.67 -17.82 -4.82
C LEU A 129 -10.47 -18.90 -5.55
N LYS A 130 -11.80 -18.70 -5.61
CA LYS A 130 -12.72 -19.57 -6.34
C LYS A 130 -13.20 -18.86 -7.61
N PRO A 131 -13.67 -19.60 -8.62
CA PRO A 131 -14.35 -18.99 -9.77
C PRO A 131 -15.47 -18.05 -9.32
N PRO A 132 -15.64 -16.87 -9.95
CA PRO A 132 -14.88 -16.35 -11.11
C PRO A 132 -13.63 -15.51 -10.74
N PHE A 133 -13.20 -15.51 -9.47
CA PHE A 133 -12.13 -14.65 -8.95
C PHE A 133 -10.74 -15.26 -9.08
N ASP A 134 -10.63 -16.56 -9.34
CA ASP A 134 -9.38 -17.31 -9.52
C ASP A 134 -8.47 -16.70 -10.60
N ARG A 135 -9.04 -16.18 -11.69
CA ARG A 135 -8.31 -15.44 -12.73
C ARG A 135 -7.93 -14.01 -12.34
N LEU A 136 -8.53 -13.46 -11.28
CA LEU A 136 -8.33 -12.08 -10.83
C LEU A 136 -7.27 -11.97 -9.72
N GLY A 137 -6.90 -13.10 -9.11
CA GLY A 137 -5.73 -13.16 -8.24
C GLY A 137 -4.48 -12.96 -9.06
N GLY A 138 -3.58 -12.08 -8.59
CA GLY A 138 -2.27 -11.91 -9.24
C GLY A 138 -1.57 -13.26 -9.41
N GLN A 139 -0.93 -13.46 -10.56
CA GLN A 139 -0.05 -14.61 -10.79
C GLN A 139 1.39 -14.16 -10.52
N GLY A 140 1.98 -14.66 -9.42
CA GLY A 140 3.39 -14.37 -9.08
C GLY A 140 3.64 -13.01 -8.40
N ASP A 141 4.92 -12.63 -8.34
CA ASP A 141 5.43 -11.40 -7.68
C ASP A 141 5.25 -10.15 -8.57
N VAL A 142 4.08 -10.05 -9.23
CA VAL A 142 3.73 -8.88 -10.03
C VAL A 142 3.21 -7.82 -9.07
N GLY A 143 3.96 -6.72 -8.96
CA GLY A 143 3.60 -5.59 -8.10
C GLY A 143 2.26 -4.94 -8.47
N LEU A 144 1.89 -3.88 -7.75
CA LEU A 144 0.71 -3.10 -8.12
C LEU A 144 0.83 -2.56 -9.56
N PRO A 145 -0.22 -2.73 -10.39
CA PRO A 145 -0.23 -2.21 -11.76
C PRO A 145 -0.35 -0.69 -11.72
N THR A 146 0.17 -0.02 -12.75
CA THR A 146 0.09 1.42 -12.88
C THR A 146 -1.07 1.87 -13.76
N LEU A 147 -1.33 3.18 -13.85
CA LEU A 147 -2.34 3.71 -14.75
C LEU A 147 -1.95 3.51 -16.22
N ASP A 148 -0.66 3.63 -16.54
CA ASP A 148 -0.13 3.33 -17.86
C ASP A 148 -0.27 1.85 -18.22
N ASP A 149 -0.13 0.92 -17.27
CA ASP A 149 -0.41 -0.50 -17.52
C ASP A 149 -1.87 -0.70 -17.95
N LEU A 150 -2.82 0.04 -17.35
CA LEU A 150 -4.23 -0.01 -17.77
C LEU A 150 -4.45 0.58 -19.17
N LYS A 151 -3.78 1.69 -19.50
CA LYS A 151 -3.84 2.30 -20.83
C LYS A 151 -3.27 1.35 -21.89
N GLN A 152 -2.14 0.73 -21.59
CA GLN A 152 -1.51 -0.25 -22.47
C GLN A 152 -2.42 -1.47 -22.68
N ALA A 153 -3.05 -1.97 -21.62
CA ALA A 153 -4.02 -3.07 -21.71
C ALA A 153 -5.24 -2.77 -22.60
N MET A 154 -5.63 -1.50 -22.75
CA MET A 154 -6.68 -1.09 -23.68
C MET A 154 -6.22 -1.05 -25.14
N THR A 155 -4.95 -0.73 -25.38
CA THR A 155 -4.40 -0.54 -26.75
C THR A 155 -3.73 -1.79 -27.31
N ALA A 156 -3.16 -2.64 -26.46
CA ALA A 156 -2.48 -3.85 -26.88
C ALA A 156 -3.51 -4.94 -27.21
N SER A 157 -3.34 -5.63 -28.35
CA SER A 157 -4.04 -6.90 -28.55
C SER A 157 -3.67 -7.85 -27.41
N SER A 158 -4.69 -8.48 -26.81
CA SER A 158 -4.67 -9.22 -25.53
C SER A 158 -3.53 -10.25 -25.35
N GLU A 159 -2.81 -10.62 -26.41
CA GLU A 159 -1.72 -11.61 -26.41
C GLU A 159 -0.41 -11.14 -25.74
N HIS A 160 -0.18 -9.83 -25.57
CA HIS A 160 1.12 -9.30 -25.10
C HIS A 160 1.09 -8.54 -23.76
N ALA A 161 -0.07 -8.46 -23.08
CA ALA A 161 -0.14 -7.77 -21.79
C ALA A 161 0.50 -8.61 -20.66
N PRO A 162 1.52 -8.11 -19.95
CA PRO A 162 2.30 -8.91 -19.00
C PRO A 162 1.55 -9.32 -17.73
N ASP A 163 0.48 -8.61 -17.36
CA ASP A 163 -0.39 -8.98 -16.23
C ASP A 163 -1.78 -9.41 -16.73
N GLN A 164 -2.07 -10.71 -16.65
CA GLN A 164 -3.34 -11.29 -17.09
C GLN A 164 -4.55 -10.70 -16.33
N ARG A 165 -4.35 -10.28 -15.07
CA ARG A 165 -5.41 -9.70 -14.24
C ARG A 165 -5.98 -8.42 -14.81
N ILE A 166 -5.16 -7.64 -15.54
CA ILE A 166 -5.59 -6.36 -16.09
C ILE A 166 -5.97 -6.46 -17.56
N GLN A 167 -5.88 -7.62 -18.22
CA GLN A 167 -6.25 -7.74 -19.64
C GLN A 167 -7.71 -7.37 -19.92
N ARG A 168 -8.62 -7.79 -19.05
CA ARG A 168 -10.07 -7.52 -19.16
C ARG A 168 -10.57 -6.65 -18.00
N TRP A 169 -9.71 -5.75 -17.52
CA TRP A 169 -9.96 -5.00 -16.28
C TRP A 169 -11.30 -4.24 -16.29
N GLN A 170 -11.72 -3.76 -17.45
CA GLN A 170 -12.97 -3.01 -17.66
C GLN A 170 -14.23 -3.87 -17.41
N GLU A 171 -14.13 -5.18 -17.63
CA GLU A 171 -15.22 -6.14 -17.47
C GLU A 171 -15.15 -6.85 -16.11
N ASP A 172 -13.92 -7.10 -15.67
CA ASP A 172 -13.60 -7.92 -14.51
C ASP A 172 -13.68 -7.16 -13.19
N PHE A 173 -13.62 -5.83 -13.24
CA PHE A 173 -13.77 -4.96 -12.09
C PHE A 173 -14.94 -4.00 -12.25
N ASP A 174 -15.36 -3.42 -11.14
CA ASP A 174 -16.43 -2.42 -11.06
C ASP A 174 -15.85 -1.05 -10.67
N HIS A 175 -14.75 -1.04 -9.90
CA HIS A 175 -14.08 0.16 -9.41
C HIS A 175 -12.56 0.07 -9.57
N VAL A 176 -11.91 1.23 -9.78
CA VAL A 176 -10.45 1.40 -9.73
C VAL A 176 -10.12 2.28 -8.53
N LEU A 177 -9.25 1.79 -7.66
CA LEU A 177 -8.72 2.52 -6.52
C LEU A 177 -7.25 2.86 -6.78
N LEU A 178 -6.96 4.14 -6.94
CA LEU A 178 -5.60 4.64 -7.10
C LEU A 178 -5.01 4.95 -5.73
N LEU A 179 -3.97 4.20 -5.34
CA LEU A 179 -3.22 4.47 -4.12
C LEU A 179 -2.20 5.59 -4.34
N TYR A 180 -1.86 6.29 -3.26
CA TYR A 180 -0.93 7.42 -3.28
C TYR A 180 -1.46 8.53 -4.19
N GLY A 181 -2.76 8.81 -4.04
CA GLY A 181 -3.49 9.80 -4.79
C GLY A 181 -2.72 11.11 -4.91
N TYR A 182 -2.89 11.75 -6.06
CA TYR A 182 -2.04 12.84 -6.53
C TYR A 182 -2.44 14.20 -5.96
N GLY A 183 -3.43 14.25 -5.07
CA GLY A 183 -4.13 15.47 -4.73
C GLY A 183 -4.92 16.01 -5.94
N PRO A 184 -5.34 17.29 -5.93
CA PRO A 184 -6.14 17.86 -7.02
C PRO A 184 -5.39 17.72 -8.36
N GLY A 185 -5.88 16.84 -9.23
CA GLY A 185 -5.23 16.47 -10.49
C GLY A 185 -5.37 15.00 -10.89
N ALA A 186 -5.94 14.14 -10.03
CA ALA A 186 -6.19 12.74 -10.36
C ALA A 186 -7.04 12.55 -11.63
N ALA A 187 -7.98 13.47 -11.89
CA ALA A 187 -8.81 13.48 -13.10
C ALA A 187 -7.99 13.58 -14.40
N ASP A 188 -6.88 14.32 -14.40
CA ASP A 188 -6.04 14.49 -15.58
C ASP A 188 -5.25 13.21 -15.91
N LEU A 189 -4.89 12.45 -14.88
CA LEU A 189 -4.09 11.23 -15.03
C LEU A 189 -4.90 10.06 -15.61
N VAL A 190 -6.19 10.04 -15.30
CA VAL A 190 -7.14 9.06 -15.83
C VAL A 190 -7.77 9.49 -17.15
N GLN A 191 -7.37 10.63 -17.75
CA GLN A 191 -7.83 11.02 -19.07
C GLN A 191 -7.57 9.90 -20.09
N GLY A 192 -8.59 9.58 -20.90
CA GLY A 192 -8.55 8.49 -21.87
C GLY A 192 -8.91 7.11 -21.32
N LEU A 193 -9.06 6.96 -20.00
CA LEU A 193 -9.61 5.75 -19.39
C LEU A 193 -11.14 5.88 -19.21
N PRO A 194 -11.92 4.78 -19.30
CA PRO A 194 -13.35 4.79 -19.06
C PRO A 194 -13.67 4.83 -17.56
N LEU A 195 -13.20 5.87 -16.88
CA LEU A 195 -13.26 6.04 -15.43
C LEU A 195 -14.04 7.29 -15.07
N ARG A 196 -15.02 7.13 -14.17
CA ARG A 196 -15.77 8.25 -13.57
C ARG A 196 -15.30 8.44 -12.13
N PRO A 197 -14.81 9.63 -11.73
CA PRO A 197 -14.40 9.87 -10.35
C PRO A 197 -15.58 9.76 -9.38
N LEU A 198 -15.36 9.08 -8.26
CA LEU A 198 -16.28 8.98 -7.12
C LEU A 198 -15.72 9.69 -5.88
N LEU A 199 -14.41 9.59 -5.67
CA LEU A 199 -13.67 10.27 -4.61
C LEU A 199 -12.37 10.82 -5.18
N ASP A 200 -12.11 12.11 -4.92
CA ASP A 200 -10.84 12.80 -5.19
C ASP A 200 -10.21 13.11 -3.83
N GLY A 201 -9.19 12.34 -3.46
CA GLY A 201 -8.65 12.27 -2.12
C GLY A 201 -7.20 12.73 -2.02
N ALA A 202 -6.71 12.91 -0.80
CA ALA A 202 -5.32 13.30 -0.57
C ALA A 202 -4.36 12.10 -0.58
N SER A 203 -4.88 10.89 -0.38
CA SER A 203 -4.12 9.64 -0.20
C SER A 203 -4.59 8.55 -1.15
N VAL A 204 -5.88 8.55 -1.50
CA VAL A 204 -6.50 7.61 -2.41
C VAL A 204 -7.56 8.28 -3.28
N ASP A 205 -7.63 7.86 -4.54
CA ASP A 205 -8.69 8.28 -5.46
C ASP A 205 -9.52 7.06 -5.85
N LEU A 206 -10.84 7.21 -5.87
CA LEU A 206 -11.76 6.15 -6.25
C LEU A 206 -12.49 6.51 -7.55
N PHE A 207 -12.49 5.56 -8.48
CA PHE A 207 -13.16 5.69 -9.76
C PHE A 207 -14.12 4.52 -10.01
N ARG A 208 -15.28 4.81 -10.59
CA ARG A 208 -16.19 3.82 -11.16
C ARG A 208 -15.81 3.53 -12.60
N ILE A 209 -15.77 2.26 -12.97
CA ILE A 209 -15.58 1.88 -14.37
C ILE A 209 -16.88 2.10 -15.15
N VAL A 210 -16.79 2.84 -16.25
CA VAL A 210 -17.91 3.09 -17.16
C VAL A 210 -17.90 2.01 -18.23
N ARG A 211 -18.99 1.24 -18.33
CA ARG A 211 -19.18 0.26 -19.40
C ARG A 211 -19.92 0.93 -20.55
N ASN A 212 -19.35 0.86 -21.76
CA ASN A 212 -20.07 1.18 -23.00
C ASN A 212 -21.03 0.05 -23.37
#